data_AF-W4E1Y6-F1
#
_entry.id   AF-W4E1Y6-F1
#
_cell.length_a   1.000
_cell.length_b   1.000
_cell.length_c   1.000
_cell.angle_alpha   90.00
_cell.angle_beta   90.00
_cell.angle_gamma   90.00
#
_symmetry.space_group_name_H-M   'P 1'
#
loop_
_entity.id
_entity.type
_entity.pdbx_description
1 polymer ?
#
loop_
_entity_poly.entity_id
_entity_poly.type
_entity_poly.pdbx_seq_one_letter_code
_entity_poly.pdbx_strand_id
1 'polypeptide(L)'
;MAYCTACGAEYKEGAKFCGECGAGTEEAGSPAAARRPAAGHSSGPEKELWQGKPAGISDRLKGLIGLNTTKYTITSQRIMVKSGLIGKDVEEIELLRVNDFSVTQSVMQRMLGIGTLIILSDDASSPQLPFYRIRKVQAVKDILRQAVRDEKIANNISYREHI
;
A
#
# COMPACT_ATOMS: atom_id res chain seq x y z
N MET A 1 -34.99 16.82 33.85
CA MET A 1 -34.11 15.80 34.43
C MET A 1 -33.74 14.85 33.31
N ALA A 2 -32.48 14.88 32.90
CA ALA A 2 -31.98 14.11 31.76
C ALA A 2 -31.32 12.81 32.26
N TYR A 3 -31.54 11.71 31.54
CA TYR A 3 -31.05 10.39 31.89
C TYR A 3 -30.13 9.86 30.79
N CYS A 4 -29.08 9.14 31.18
CA CYS A 4 -28.09 8.59 30.26
C CYS A 4 -28.68 7.41 29.49
N THR A 5 -28.63 7.43 28.17
CA THR A 5 -29.10 6.34 27.31
C THR A 5 -28.22 5.09 27.38
N ALA A 6 -26.98 5.21 27.88
CA ALA A 6 -26.04 4.09 27.98
C ALA A 6 -26.15 3.31 29.31
N CYS A 7 -26.43 3.96 30.44
CA CYS A 7 -26.50 3.29 31.76
C CYS A 7 -27.75 3.59 32.59
N GLY A 8 -28.59 4.52 32.16
CA GLY A 8 -29.80 4.91 32.89
C GLY A 8 -29.58 5.86 34.08
N ALA A 9 -28.34 6.27 34.36
CA ALA A 9 -28.06 7.22 35.45
C ALA A 9 -28.59 8.63 35.13
N GLU A 10 -29.12 9.31 36.14
CA GLU A 10 -29.55 10.70 36.04
C GLU A 10 -28.34 11.63 35.98
N TYR A 11 -28.43 12.66 35.14
CA TYR A 11 -27.41 13.71 35.05
C TYR A 11 -28.04 15.10 34.96
N LYS A 12 -27.23 16.12 35.25
CA LYS A 12 -27.61 17.52 35.15
C LYS A 12 -27.64 17.97 33.69
N GLU A 13 -28.74 18.58 33.27
CA GLU A 13 -28.89 19.16 31.91
C GLU A 13 -27.71 20.09 31.59
N GLY A 14 -27.04 19.85 30.45
CA GLY A 14 -25.80 20.52 30.04
C GLY A 14 -24.49 19.80 30.37
N ALA A 15 -24.51 18.63 31.01
CA ALA A 15 -23.32 17.79 31.20
C ALA A 15 -22.85 17.16 29.88
N LYS A 16 -21.57 17.35 29.51
CA LYS A 16 -20.99 16.80 28.26
C LYS A 16 -20.77 15.28 28.28
N PHE A 17 -20.72 14.68 29.47
CA PHE A 17 -20.48 13.25 29.67
C PHE A 17 -21.16 12.78 30.97
N CYS A 18 -21.55 11.51 31.00
CA CYS A 18 -22.09 10.85 32.19
C CYS A 18 -20.96 10.53 33.18
N GLY A 19 -21.09 10.94 34.44
CA GLY A 19 -20.08 10.69 35.49
C GLY A 19 -19.96 9.23 35.95
N GLU A 20 -20.97 8.40 35.66
CA GLU A 20 -21.00 6.99 36.05
C GLU A 20 -20.38 6.08 34.99
N CYS A 21 -20.78 6.22 33.72
CA CYS A 21 -20.35 5.34 32.64
C CYS A 21 -19.44 6.01 31.59
N GLY A 22 -19.29 7.34 31.64
CA GLY A 22 -18.46 8.10 30.70
C GLY A 22 -19.09 8.39 29.34
N ALA A 23 -20.34 8.00 29.08
CA ALA A 23 -21.00 8.22 27.78
C ALA A 23 -21.25 9.72 27.51
N GLY A 24 -20.98 10.17 26.27
CA GLY A 24 -21.28 11.53 25.82
C GLY A 24 -22.77 11.75 25.61
N THR A 25 -23.29 12.91 25.99
CA THR A 25 -24.72 13.25 25.87
C THR A 25 -25.01 13.81 24.47
N GLU A 26 -26.15 13.40 23.89
CA GLU A 26 -26.42 13.48 22.45
C GLU A 26 -26.87 14.88 21.93
N GLU A 27 -26.68 15.96 22.71
CA GLU A 27 -26.99 17.34 22.28
C GLU A 27 -25.81 18.06 21.60
N ALA A 28 -24.98 17.31 20.86
CA ALA A 28 -24.04 17.86 19.89
C ALA A 28 -24.07 17.03 18.60
N GLY A 29 -25.16 17.17 17.85
CA GLY A 29 -25.25 17.01 16.39
C GLY A 29 -24.53 15.82 15.76
N SER A 30 -25.26 14.72 15.56
CA SER A 30 -24.94 13.72 14.52
C SER A 30 -25.63 14.13 13.21
N PRO A 31 -25.08 13.76 12.04
CA PRO A 31 -25.46 12.44 11.54
C PRO A 31 -24.27 11.61 11.03
N ALA A 32 -24.33 10.34 11.39
CA ALA A 32 -24.15 9.18 10.52
C ALA A 32 -23.18 9.28 9.32
N ALA A 33 -22.28 8.29 9.27
CA ALA A 33 -21.50 7.85 8.12
C ALA A 33 -20.32 8.74 7.70
N ALA A 34 -19.28 8.78 8.53
CA ALA A 34 -17.94 9.11 8.09
C ALA A 34 -17.01 7.91 8.27
N ARG A 35 -16.88 7.15 7.17
CA ARG A 35 -15.65 6.52 6.66
C ARG A 35 -14.75 5.86 7.72
N ARG A 36 -14.59 4.53 7.60
CA ARG A 36 -13.35 3.84 8.02
C ARG A 36 -12.17 4.77 7.69
N PRO A 37 -11.27 5.10 8.63
CA PRO A 37 -10.07 5.81 8.25
C PRO A 37 -9.37 4.92 7.23
N ALA A 38 -9.29 5.42 6.00
CA ALA A 38 -8.35 4.90 5.02
C ALA A 38 -6.97 4.89 5.68
N ALA A 39 -6.16 3.92 5.27
CA ALA A 39 -4.82 3.65 5.77
C ALA A 39 -4.02 4.94 6.04
N GLY A 40 -3.18 4.86 7.07
CA GLY A 40 -2.50 5.96 7.72
C GLY A 40 -1.92 7.00 6.76
N HIS A 41 -2.16 8.26 7.09
CA HIS A 41 -1.40 9.36 6.53
C HIS A 41 0.04 9.27 7.07
N SER A 42 0.95 8.68 6.30
CA SER A 42 2.37 9.00 6.47
C SER A 42 2.56 10.46 6.05
N SER A 43 2.62 11.32 7.07
CA SER A 43 2.62 12.79 7.00
C SER A 43 3.99 13.36 6.58
N GLY A 44 4.64 12.71 5.61
CA GLY A 44 5.87 13.16 4.97
C GLY A 44 5.71 13.19 3.45
N PRO A 45 6.53 13.97 2.73
CA PRO A 45 6.51 13.95 1.26
C PRO A 45 6.88 12.54 0.76
N GLU A 46 5.97 11.94 -0.02
CA GLU A 46 6.19 10.63 -0.64
C GLU A 46 7.50 10.65 -1.45
N LYS A 47 8.45 9.80 -1.07
CA LYS A 47 9.76 9.74 -1.73
C LYS A 47 9.78 8.62 -2.75
N GLU A 48 10.20 8.93 -3.97
CA GLU A 48 10.48 7.91 -4.96
C GLU A 48 11.79 7.17 -4.63
N LEU A 49 11.73 5.85 -4.51
CA LEU A 49 12.86 5.02 -4.14
C LEU A 49 13.51 4.36 -5.36
N TRP A 50 12.68 3.99 -6.34
CA TRP A 50 13.17 3.34 -7.55
C TRP A 50 12.17 3.48 -8.70
N GLN A 51 12.71 3.57 -9.92
CA GLN A 51 11.94 3.47 -11.16
C GLN A 51 12.61 2.50 -12.11
N GLY A 52 11.79 1.76 -12.86
CA GLY A 52 12.29 0.88 -13.91
C GLY A 52 11.31 0.61 -15.04
N LYS A 53 11.86 0.04 -16.10
CA LYS A 53 11.14 -0.45 -17.27
C LYS A 53 11.60 -1.89 -17.55
N PRO A 54 10.75 -2.74 -18.13
CA PRO A 54 11.14 -4.08 -18.55
C PRO A 54 12.37 -4.02 -19.47
N ALA A 55 13.39 -4.83 -19.19
CA ALA A 55 14.65 -4.80 -19.94
C ALA A 55 14.65 -5.69 -21.21
N GLY A 56 13.48 -6.05 -21.75
CA GLY A 56 13.37 -6.94 -22.90
C GLY A 56 13.68 -6.28 -24.24
N ILE A 57 14.24 -7.06 -25.17
CA ILE A 57 14.52 -6.62 -26.55
C ILE A 57 13.22 -6.22 -27.27
N SER A 58 12.13 -6.98 -27.04
CA SER A 58 10.79 -6.65 -27.53
C SER A 58 10.26 -5.31 -26.98
N ASP A 59 10.62 -4.97 -25.75
CA ASP A 59 10.14 -3.75 -25.09
C ASP A 59 10.85 -2.51 -25.63
N ARG A 60 12.13 -2.65 -26.03
CA ARG A 60 12.84 -1.62 -26.80
C ARG A 60 12.20 -1.35 -28.15
N LEU A 61 11.84 -2.42 -28.88
CA LEU A 61 11.17 -2.27 -30.17
C LEU A 61 9.78 -1.64 -30.04
N LYS A 62 8.98 -2.05 -29.05
CA LYS A 62 7.67 -1.45 -28.74
C LYS A 62 7.79 0.04 -28.39
N GLY A 63 8.81 0.42 -27.62
CA GLY A 63 9.10 1.82 -27.32
C GLY A 63 9.42 2.67 -28.55
N LEU A 64 10.05 2.09 -29.59
CA LEU A 64 10.37 2.78 -30.84
C LEU A 64 9.13 3.06 -31.71
N ILE A 65 8.13 2.18 -31.66
CA ILE A 65 6.87 2.31 -32.42
C ILE A 65 5.72 2.90 -31.60
N GLY A 66 6.03 3.48 -30.43
CA GLY A 66 5.05 4.14 -29.58
C GLY A 66 4.07 3.21 -28.87
N LEU A 67 4.24 1.88 -28.94
CA LEU A 67 3.42 0.93 -28.19
C LEU A 67 3.87 0.95 -26.73
N ASN A 68 3.00 1.44 -25.85
CA ASN A 68 3.39 1.82 -24.50
C ASN A 68 4.09 0.71 -23.73
N THR A 69 5.12 1.16 -23.06
CA THR A 69 6.04 0.38 -22.25
C THR A 69 5.56 0.41 -20.80
N THR A 70 5.46 -0.75 -20.17
CA THR A 70 5.18 -0.85 -18.74
C THR A 70 6.23 -0.06 -17.94
N LYS A 71 5.78 0.79 -17.02
CA LYS A 71 6.63 1.54 -16.10
C LYS A 71 6.36 1.08 -14.68
N TYR A 72 7.41 0.69 -13.99
CA TYR A 72 7.40 0.29 -12.59
C TYR A 72 7.94 1.45 -11.75
N THR A 73 7.21 1.85 -10.72
CA THR A 73 7.64 2.86 -9.75
C THR A 73 7.45 2.31 -8.34
N ILE A 74 8.48 2.44 -7.51
CA ILE A 74 8.46 2.12 -6.09
C ILE A 74 8.68 3.43 -5.32
N THR A 75 7.77 3.74 -4.41
CA THR A 75 7.88 4.88 -3.53
C THR A 75 8.01 4.43 -2.08
N SER A 76 8.09 5.39 -1.15
CA SER A 76 8.07 5.12 0.29
C SER A 76 6.73 4.59 0.79
N GLN A 77 5.64 4.76 0.04
CA GLN A 77 4.29 4.41 0.50
C GLN A 77 3.60 3.35 -0.36
N ARG A 78 3.88 3.32 -1.68
CA ARG A 78 3.19 2.43 -2.61
C ARG A 78 4.07 1.96 -3.76
N ILE A 79 3.56 0.93 -4.44
CA ILE A 79 4.09 0.36 -5.67
C ILE A 79 3.11 0.71 -6.78
N MET A 80 3.60 1.25 -7.90
CA MET A 80 2.78 1.60 -9.05
C MET A 80 3.28 0.89 -10.31
N VAL A 81 2.36 0.31 -11.07
CA VAL A 81 2.61 -0.26 -12.39
C VAL A 81 1.70 0.42 -13.40
N LYS A 82 2.31 1.15 -14.33
CA LYS A 82 1.58 1.83 -15.41
C LYS A 82 1.83 1.11 -16.73
N SER A 83 0.79 0.64 -17.41
CA SER A 83 0.90 -0.09 -18.68
C SER A 83 -0.15 0.36 -19.71
N GLY A 84 0.00 -0.05 -20.99
CA GLY A 84 -0.94 0.29 -22.08
C GLY A 84 -0.81 1.71 -22.67
N LEU A 85 -1.16 1.97 -23.93
CA LEU A 85 -0.65 3.08 -24.79
C LEU A 85 -0.41 4.49 -24.14
N ILE A 86 -1.24 4.88 -23.17
CA ILE A 86 -1.17 6.16 -22.46
C ILE A 86 -1.32 5.92 -20.94
N GLY A 87 -0.69 4.88 -20.41
CA GLY A 87 -0.89 4.45 -19.01
C GLY A 87 -2.35 4.11 -18.72
N LYS A 88 -3.02 3.47 -19.69
CA LYS A 88 -4.45 3.11 -19.60
C LYS A 88 -4.74 2.28 -18.35
N ASP A 89 -3.80 1.41 -18.00
CA ASP A 89 -3.92 0.52 -16.86
C ASP A 89 -2.89 0.94 -15.82
N VAL A 90 -3.37 1.36 -14.65
CA VAL A 90 -2.56 1.75 -13.50
C VAL A 90 -2.96 0.86 -12.33
N GLU A 91 -2.05 0.00 -11.91
CA GLU A 91 -2.18 -0.80 -10.70
C GLU A 91 -1.34 -0.17 -9.60
N GLU A 92 -1.93 -0.06 -8.41
CA GLU A 92 -1.28 0.54 -7.25
C GLU A 92 -1.51 -0.32 -6.00
N ILE A 93 -0.44 -0.61 -5.28
CA ILE A 93 -0.48 -1.39 -4.04
C ILE A 93 0.27 -0.63 -2.94
N GLU A 94 -0.41 -0.35 -1.83
CA GLU A 94 0.19 0.22 -0.62
C GLU A 94 1.24 -0.75 -0.04
N LEU A 95 2.40 -0.24 0.38
CA LEU A 95 3.46 -1.05 0.99
C LEU A 95 3.00 -1.74 2.28
N LEU A 96 2.04 -1.17 2.98
CA LEU A 96 1.45 -1.76 4.17
C LEU A 96 0.74 -3.10 3.90
N ARG A 97 0.18 -3.26 2.69
CA ARG A 97 -0.53 -4.45 2.22
C ARG A 97 0.40 -5.54 1.67
N VAL A 98 1.68 -5.23 1.55
CA VAL A 98 2.65 -6.17 1.01
C VAL A 98 3.04 -7.19 2.07
N ASN A 99 2.87 -8.45 1.72
CA ASN A 99 3.12 -9.60 2.59
C ASN A 99 4.50 -10.18 2.35
N ASP A 100 4.82 -10.51 1.09
CA ASP A 100 6.05 -11.21 0.74
C ASP A 100 6.51 -10.94 -0.71
N PHE A 101 7.72 -11.39 -1.04
CA PHE A 101 8.40 -11.19 -2.31
C PHE A 101 9.07 -12.46 -2.82
N SER A 102 8.65 -12.93 -3.99
CA SER A 102 9.29 -14.03 -4.70
C SER A 102 10.11 -13.54 -5.89
N VAL A 103 11.23 -14.18 -6.20
CA VAL A 103 12.08 -13.85 -7.35
C VAL A 103 12.26 -15.09 -8.21
N THR A 104 11.94 -14.96 -9.49
CA THR A 104 12.08 -16.01 -10.49
C THR A 104 13.16 -15.63 -11.49
N GLN A 105 14.18 -16.48 -11.63
CA GLN A 105 15.29 -16.29 -12.56
C GLN A 105 15.76 -17.63 -13.13
N SER A 106 15.93 -17.69 -14.45
CA SER A 106 16.70 -18.77 -15.10
C SER A 106 18.21 -18.61 -14.83
N VAL A 107 19.00 -19.64 -15.15
CA VAL A 107 20.47 -19.61 -14.97
C VAL A 107 21.09 -18.43 -15.73
N MET A 108 20.73 -18.24 -17.00
CA MET A 108 21.23 -17.12 -17.81
C MET A 108 20.77 -15.76 -17.29
N GLN A 109 19.52 -15.69 -16.83
CA GLN A 109 18.96 -14.48 -16.21
C GLN A 109 19.72 -14.09 -14.93
N ARG A 110 20.10 -15.07 -14.10
CA ARG A 110 20.91 -14.86 -12.90
C ARG A 110 22.28 -14.29 -13.24
N MET A 111 22.95 -14.83 -14.27
CA MET A 111 24.24 -14.32 -14.75
C MET A 111 24.14 -12.86 -15.24
N LEU A 112 23.03 -12.50 -15.90
CA LEU A 112 22.77 -11.14 -16.37
C LEU A 112 22.19 -10.21 -15.30
N GLY A 113 21.89 -10.73 -14.10
CA GLY A 113 21.19 -10.01 -13.03
C GLY A 113 19.76 -9.59 -13.40
N ILE A 114 19.14 -10.21 -14.40
CA ILE A 114 17.77 -9.92 -14.85
C ILE A 114 16.83 -10.93 -14.22
N GLY A 115 15.63 -10.53 -13.82
CA GLY A 115 14.64 -11.48 -13.29
C GLY A 115 13.23 -10.95 -13.26
N THR A 116 12.31 -11.77 -12.76
CA THR A 116 10.94 -11.37 -12.45
C THR A 116 10.79 -11.32 -10.94
N LEU A 117 10.35 -10.17 -10.41
CA LEU A 117 10.02 -9.99 -8.99
C LEU A 117 8.50 -10.08 -8.85
N ILE A 118 8.01 -11.00 -8.03
CA ILE A 118 6.58 -11.19 -7.76
C ILE A 118 6.31 -10.62 -6.38
N ILE A 119 5.52 -9.55 -6.32
CA ILE A 119 5.04 -8.97 -5.06
C ILE A 119 3.74 -9.66 -4.68
N LEU A 120 3.66 -10.16 -3.45
CA LEU A 120 2.46 -10.76 -2.87
C LEU A 120 1.84 -9.77 -1.88
N SER A 121 0.55 -9.50 -2.04
CA SER A 121 -0.22 -8.57 -1.19
C SER A 121 -1.52 -9.22 -0.71
N ASP A 122 -2.13 -8.61 0.31
CA ASP A 122 -3.50 -8.92 0.74
C ASP A 122 -4.55 -8.07 0.00
N ASP A 123 -4.14 -7.36 -1.06
CA ASP A 123 -5.06 -6.54 -1.84
C ASP A 123 -6.05 -7.42 -2.63
N ALA A 124 -7.34 -7.10 -2.51
CA ALA A 124 -8.40 -7.89 -3.13
C ALA A 124 -8.42 -7.78 -4.67
N SER A 125 -7.94 -6.68 -5.23
CA SER A 125 -7.95 -6.44 -6.68
C SER A 125 -6.73 -7.06 -7.35
N SER A 126 -5.57 -6.99 -6.68
CA SER A 126 -4.29 -7.42 -7.23
C SER A 126 -3.46 -8.16 -6.18
N PRO A 127 -3.78 -9.43 -5.86
CA PRO A 127 -3.07 -10.22 -4.83
C PRO A 127 -1.63 -10.55 -5.22
N GLN A 128 -1.33 -10.51 -6.52
CA GLN A 128 0.01 -10.72 -7.05
C GLN A 128 0.32 -9.65 -8.09
N LEU A 129 1.46 -8.98 -7.94
CA LEU A 129 1.90 -7.92 -8.84
C LEU A 129 3.29 -8.26 -9.40
N PRO A 130 3.37 -8.80 -10.64
CA PRO A 130 4.63 -9.23 -11.22
C PRO A 130 5.38 -8.09 -11.94
N PHE A 131 6.64 -7.91 -11.55
CA PHE A 131 7.59 -7.00 -12.16
C PHE A 131 8.49 -7.79 -13.11
N TYR A 132 8.27 -7.66 -14.41
CA TYR A 132 8.94 -8.49 -15.41
C TYR A 132 10.26 -7.89 -15.88
N ARG A 133 11.25 -8.76 -16.05
CA ARG A 133 12.56 -8.43 -16.68
C ARG A 133 13.26 -7.24 -16.01
N ILE A 134 13.26 -7.23 -14.68
CA ILE A 134 13.92 -6.22 -13.87
C ILE A 134 15.42 -6.49 -13.85
N ARG A 135 16.22 -5.46 -14.15
CA ARG A 135 17.68 -5.50 -14.00
C ARG A 135 18.06 -5.31 -12.55
N LYS A 136 19.07 -6.06 -12.10
CA LYS A 136 19.49 -6.15 -10.70
C LYS A 136 18.30 -6.46 -9.79
N VAL A 137 17.51 -7.48 -10.17
CA VAL A 137 16.24 -7.82 -9.49
C VAL A 137 16.40 -8.01 -7.98
N GLN A 138 17.54 -8.56 -7.55
CA GLN A 138 17.83 -8.74 -6.14
C GLN A 138 17.98 -7.41 -5.39
N ALA A 139 18.70 -6.44 -5.98
CA ALA A 139 18.83 -5.11 -5.39
C ALA A 139 17.47 -4.39 -5.32
N VAL A 140 16.61 -4.56 -6.34
CA VAL A 140 15.25 -3.99 -6.33
C VAL A 140 14.40 -4.65 -5.24
N LYS A 141 14.50 -5.97 -5.06
CA LYS A 141 13.86 -6.67 -3.95
C LYS A 141 14.34 -6.13 -2.60
N ASP A 142 15.63 -5.89 -2.43
CA ASP A 142 16.18 -5.39 -1.17
C ASP A 142 15.71 -3.96 -0.86
N ILE A 143 15.65 -3.08 -1.87
CA ILE A 143 15.05 -1.73 -1.76
C ILE A 143 13.60 -1.83 -1.30
N LEU A 144 12.81 -2.69 -1.95
CA LEU A 144 11.40 -2.83 -1.66
C LEU A 144 11.16 -3.43 -0.27
N ARG A 145 11.99 -4.40 0.14
CA ARG A 145 11.94 -4.99 1.46
C ARG A 145 12.26 -3.97 2.56
N GLN A 146 13.22 -3.08 2.31
CA GLN A 146 13.52 -1.99 3.24
C GLN A 146 12.35 -1.00 3.31
N ALA A 147 11.81 -0.58 2.17
CA ALA A 147 10.69 0.34 2.09
C ALA A 147 9.45 -0.16 2.85
N VAL A 148 9.10 -1.46 2.69
CA VAL A 148 7.98 -2.06 3.42
C VAL A 148 8.23 -2.09 4.93
N ARG A 149 9.46 -2.39 5.37
CA ARG A 149 9.79 -2.36 6.79
C ARG A 149 9.65 -0.96 7.36
N ASP A 150 10.19 0.04 6.67
CA ASP A 150 10.16 1.43 7.11
C ASP A 150 8.72 1.94 7.21
N GLU A 151 7.88 1.64 6.21
CA GLU A 151 6.47 2.03 6.21
C GLU A 151 5.67 1.32 7.32
N LYS A 152 5.91 0.02 7.56
CA LYS A 152 5.25 -0.72 8.66
C LYS A 152 5.67 -0.21 10.04
N ILE A 153 6.94 0.11 10.23
CA ILE A 153 7.46 0.71 11.47
C ILE A 153 6.83 2.10 11.69
N ALA A 154 6.77 2.94 10.64
CA ALA A 154 6.16 4.26 10.72
C ALA A 154 4.68 4.20 11.12
N ASN A 155 3.97 3.14 10.74
CA ASN A 155 2.57 2.92 11.07
C ASN A 155 2.34 2.00 12.29
N ASN A 156 3.40 1.63 13.02
CA ASN A 156 3.37 0.74 14.19
C ASN A 156 2.66 -0.62 13.93
N ILE A 157 2.85 -1.18 12.74
CA ILE A 157 2.27 -2.47 12.33
C ILE A 157 3.35 -3.56 12.46
N SER A 158 3.09 -4.57 13.31
CA SER A 158 3.98 -5.74 13.43
C SER A 158 3.66 -6.78 12.35
N TYR A 159 4.69 -7.50 11.89
CA TYR A 159 4.50 -8.64 10.99
C TYR A 159 3.69 -9.71 11.73
N ARG A 160 2.50 -10.04 11.22
CA ARG A 160 1.83 -11.28 11.58
C ARG A 160 2.51 -12.40 10.80
N GLU A 161 3.41 -13.11 11.46
CA GLU A 161 3.91 -14.39 10.95
C GLU A 161 2.74 -15.38 10.95
N HIS A 162 2.30 -15.80 9.77
CA HIS A 162 1.43 -16.95 9.63
C HIS A 162 2.33 -18.19 9.69
N ILE A 163 2.40 -18.79 10.88
CA ILE A 163 3.02 -20.10 11.16
C ILE A 163 2.10 -21.21 10.63
#